data_AF-A0A7Y5HFX1-F1
#
_entry.id   AF-A0A7Y5HFX1-F1
#
_cell.length_a   1.000
_cell.length_b   1.000
_cell.length_c   1.000
_cell.angle_alpha   90.00
_cell.angle_beta   90.00
_cell.angle_gamma   90.00
#
_symmetry.space_group_name_H-M   'P 1'
#
loop_
_entity.id
_entity.type
_entity.pdbx_description
1 polymer ?
#
loop_
_entity_poly.entity_id
_entity_poly.type
_entity_poly.pdbx_seq_one_letter_code
_entity_poly.pdbx_strand_id
1 'polypeptide(L)'
;MAVAGAVAHGPDLLVLDEVFGALDLGARDEVLGVLLEEHRTRGAALLVVTHDVAWCPEFADRVVVLQEGGDSWTGPPLDLVSKEGIGALERAGLEPPPLFLLAREVAAETGRLPASARTADLLGFCHEHRRTGG
;
A
#
# COMPACT_ATOMS: atom_id res chain seq x y z
N MET A 1 -10.80 -17.40 11.28
CA MET A 1 -12.16 -17.41 11.87
C MET A 1 -12.63 -16.05 12.42
N ALA A 2 -11.75 -15.14 12.87
CA ALA A 2 -12.18 -13.82 13.38
C ALA A 2 -12.73 -12.86 12.29
N VAL A 3 -12.07 -12.79 11.11
CA VAL A 3 -12.45 -11.86 10.03
C VAL A 3 -13.84 -12.16 9.46
N ALA A 4 -14.15 -13.43 9.19
CA ALA A 4 -15.48 -13.84 8.70
C ALA A 4 -16.61 -13.48 9.67
N GLY A 5 -16.36 -13.61 10.99
CA GLY A 5 -17.31 -13.19 12.01
C GLY A 5 -17.52 -11.68 12.01
N ALA A 6 -16.46 -10.88 11.87
CA ALA A 6 -16.57 -9.42 11.79
C ALA A 6 -17.37 -8.97 10.56
N VAL A 7 -17.10 -9.57 9.40
CA VAL A 7 -17.82 -9.30 8.14
C VAL A 7 -19.30 -9.67 8.22
N ALA A 8 -19.64 -10.82 8.84
CA ALA A 8 -21.02 -11.32 8.92
C ALA A 8 -22.00 -10.35 9.61
N HIS A 9 -21.52 -9.43 10.44
CA HIS A 9 -22.34 -8.42 11.10
C HIS A 9 -22.66 -7.20 10.22
N GLY A 10 -22.14 -7.15 8.98
CA GLY A 10 -22.33 -6.03 8.06
C GLY A 10 -21.95 -4.67 8.63
N PRO A 11 -20.74 -4.50 9.22
CA PRO A 11 -20.36 -3.25 9.85
C PRO A 11 -20.10 -2.13 8.82
N ASP A 12 -20.32 -0.88 9.23
CA ASP A 12 -19.96 0.29 8.41
C ASP A 12 -18.43 0.54 8.36
N LEU A 13 -17.68 -0.04 9.30
CA LEU A 13 -16.22 0.07 9.41
C LEU A 13 -15.61 -1.24 9.93
N LEU A 14 -14.62 -1.76 9.21
CA LEU A 14 -13.74 -2.82 9.72
C LEU A 14 -12.35 -2.26 10.01
N VAL A 15 -11.87 -2.52 11.23
CA VAL A 15 -10.51 -2.21 11.65
C VAL A 15 -9.72 -3.52 11.74
N LEU A 16 -8.60 -3.58 11.05
CA LEU A 16 -7.79 -4.78 10.87
C LEU A 16 -6.37 -4.47 11.35
N ASP A 17 -6.01 -4.98 12.53
CA ASP A 17 -4.71 -4.76 13.15
C ASP A 17 -3.77 -5.94 12.91
N GLU A 18 -2.83 -5.77 11.96
CA GLU A 18 -1.79 -6.75 11.59
C GLU A 18 -2.33 -8.17 11.33
N VAL A 19 -3.59 -8.28 10.88
CA VAL A 19 -4.30 -9.55 10.71
C VAL A 19 -3.74 -10.39 9.54
N PHE A 20 -2.92 -9.78 8.69
CA PHE A 20 -2.34 -10.38 7.50
C PHE A 20 -0.92 -10.90 7.73
N GLY A 21 -0.22 -10.44 8.77
CA GLY A 21 1.17 -10.76 9.03
C GLY A 21 1.47 -12.27 9.10
N ALA A 22 0.55 -13.04 9.69
CA ALA A 22 0.68 -14.49 9.87
C ALA A 22 0.19 -15.33 8.68
N LEU A 23 -0.38 -14.71 7.65
CA LEU A 23 -0.91 -15.41 6.47
C LEU A 23 0.15 -15.44 5.36
N ASP A 24 0.18 -16.55 4.60
CA ASP A 24 0.93 -16.59 3.33
C ASP A 24 0.31 -15.66 2.29
N LEU A 25 1.08 -15.34 1.24
CA LEU A 25 0.69 -14.36 0.21
C LEU A 25 -0.66 -14.72 -0.45
N GLY A 26 -0.91 -16.00 -0.72
CA GLY A 26 -2.16 -16.42 -1.36
C GLY A 26 -3.37 -16.26 -0.42
N ALA A 27 -3.19 -16.66 0.84
CA ALA A 27 -4.23 -16.49 1.86
C ALA A 27 -4.53 -15.00 2.16
N ARG A 28 -3.52 -14.13 2.12
CA ARG A 28 -3.72 -12.67 2.25
C ARG A 28 -4.64 -12.13 1.16
N ASP A 29 -4.37 -12.49 -0.09
CA ASP A 29 -5.14 -12.02 -1.25
C ASP A 29 -6.57 -12.54 -1.21
N GLU A 30 -6.80 -13.79 -0.78
CA GLU A 30 -8.14 -14.35 -0.61
C GLU A 30 -8.95 -13.57 0.44
N VAL A 31 -8.37 -13.34 1.62
CA VAL A 31 -9.03 -12.60 2.71
C VAL A 31 -9.28 -11.15 2.31
N LEU A 32 -8.30 -10.50 1.68
CA LEU A 32 -8.45 -9.14 1.17
C LEU A 32 -9.56 -9.05 0.11
N GLY A 33 -9.65 -10.05 -0.78
CA GLY A 33 -10.71 -10.12 -1.79
C GLY A 33 -12.10 -10.12 -1.17
N VAL A 34 -12.32 -10.89 -0.09
CA VAL A 34 -13.59 -10.90 0.66
C VAL A 34 -13.87 -9.53 1.27
N LEU A 35 -12.87 -8.90 1.89
CA LEU A 35 -13.03 -7.58 2.51
C LEU A 35 -13.34 -6.48 1.50
N LEU A 36 -12.66 -6.50 0.35
CA LEU A 36 -12.90 -5.54 -0.73
C LEU A 36 -14.26 -5.75 -1.38
N GLU A 37 -14.76 -6.97 -1.47
CA GLU A 37 -16.12 -7.24 -1.95
C GLU A 37 -17.17 -6.66 -0.99
N GLU A 38 -16.99 -6.82 0.31
CA GLU A 38 -17.87 -6.22 1.32
C GLU A 38 -17.82 -4.69 1.28
N HIS A 39 -16.63 -4.11 1.12
CA HIS A 39 -16.48 -2.67 0.89
C HIS A 39 -17.27 -2.21 -0.34
N ARG A 40 -17.14 -2.90 -1.48
CA ARG A 40 -17.81 -2.54 -2.74
C ARG A 40 -19.33 -2.72 -2.69
N THR A 41 -19.81 -3.78 -2.06
CA THR A 41 -21.23 -4.15 -2.06
C THR A 41 -22.02 -3.41 -0.97
N ARG A 42 -21.42 -3.16 0.18
CA ARG A 42 -22.10 -2.56 1.35
C ARG A 42 -21.60 -1.16 1.71
N GLY A 43 -20.52 -0.68 1.10
CA GLY A 43 -19.92 0.61 1.42
C GLY A 43 -19.11 0.62 2.72
N ALA A 44 -18.78 -0.55 3.28
CA ALA A 44 -18.05 -0.67 4.54
C ALA A 44 -16.64 -0.09 4.42
N ALA A 45 -16.26 0.86 5.25
CA ALA A 45 -14.90 1.39 5.28
C ALA A 45 -13.91 0.34 5.81
N LEU A 46 -12.69 0.31 5.27
CA LEU A 46 -11.61 -0.57 5.72
C LEU A 46 -10.46 0.28 6.27
N LEU A 47 -10.09 0.04 7.53
CA LEU A 47 -8.88 0.57 8.15
C LEU A 47 -7.93 -0.59 8.43
N VAL A 48 -6.83 -0.64 7.69
CA VAL A 48 -5.78 -1.65 7.86
C VAL A 48 -4.57 -1.02 8.53
N VAL A 49 -4.15 -1.58 9.65
CA VAL A 49 -2.87 -1.27 10.30
C VAL A 49 -1.90 -2.37 9.93
N THR A 50 -0.79 -2.00 9.29
CA THR A 50 0.26 -2.95 8.92
C THR A 50 1.62 -2.27 8.83
N HIS A 51 2.66 -3.07 8.97
CA HIS A 51 4.04 -2.69 8.69
C HIS A 51 4.49 -3.11 7.27
N ASP A 52 3.66 -3.85 6.52
CA ASP A 52 3.97 -4.29 5.15
C ASP A 52 3.64 -3.20 4.12
N VAL A 53 4.56 -2.25 3.99
CA VAL A 53 4.41 -1.07 3.12
C VAL A 53 4.27 -1.43 1.64
N ALA A 54 4.91 -2.51 1.20
CA ALA A 54 4.90 -2.93 -0.20
C ALA A 54 3.50 -3.39 -0.65
N TRP A 55 2.67 -3.86 0.29
CA TRP A 55 1.35 -4.39 0.02
C TRP A 55 0.25 -3.32 0.05
N CYS A 56 0.44 -2.23 0.81
CA CYS A 56 -0.53 -1.13 0.94
C CYS A 56 -1.11 -0.62 -0.41
N PRO A 57 -0.31 -0.41 -1.48
CA PRO A 57 -0.83 0.11 -2.75
C PRO A 57 -1.81 -0.82 -3.48
N GLU A 58 -1.84 -2.11 -3.13
CA GLU A 58 -2.71 -3.09 -3.79
C GLU A 58 -4.19 -2.85 -3.45
N PHE A 59 -4.48 -2.26 -2.28
CA PHE A 59 -5.86 -2.08 -1.80
C PHE A 59 -6.18 -0.71 -1.21
N ALA A 60 -5.20 0.06 -0.77
CA ALA A 60 -5.46 1.32 -0.08
C ALA A 60 -5.77 2.46 -1.07
N ASP A 61 -6.81 3.24 -0.79
CA ASP A 61 -7.04 4.51 -1.47
C ASP A 61 -6.23 5.66 -0.83
N ARG A 62 -5.91 5.52 0.47
CA ARG A 62 -5.18 6.49 1.28
C ARG A 62 -4.28 5.76 2.27
N VAL A 63 -3.07 6.27 2.44
CA VAL A 63 -2.10 5.77 3.41
C VAL A 63 -1.81 6.85 4.43
N VAL A 64 -1.73 6.45 5.70
CA VAL A 64 -1.30 7.28 6.82
C VAL A 64 -0.04 6.63 7.40
N VAL A 65 1.06 7.36 7.44
CA VAL A 65 2.30 6.92 8.07
C VAL A 65 2.45 7.66 9.38
N LEU A 66 2.33 6.92 10.49
CA LEU A 66 2.47 7.46 11.85
C LEU A 66 3.95 7.59 12.21
N GLN A 67 4.32 8.70 12.85
CA GLN A 67 5.70 9.02 13.20
C GLN A 67 5.81 9.28 14.70
N GLU A 68 7.03 9.15 15.24
CA GLU A 68 7.28 9.55 16.62
C GLU A 68 6.96 11.05 16.83
N GLY A 69 6.46 11.39 18.01
CA GLY A 69 6.13 12.79 18.35
C GLY A 69 4.73 13.25 17.93
N GLY A 70 3.90 12.36 17.35
CA GLY A 70 2.50 12.67 17.00
C GLY A 70 2.32 13.25 15.59
N ASP A 71 3.41 13.37 14.83
CA ASP A 71 3.35 13.72 13.41
C ASP A 71 2.84 12.55 12.57
N SER A 72 2.24 12.86 11.44
CA SER A 72 1.87 11.87 10.44
C SER A 72 2.02 12.41 9.03
N TRP A 73 2.36 11.51 8.11
CA TRP A 73 2.24 11.76 6.69
C TRP A 73 0.95 11.13 6.18
N THR A 74 0.28 11.77 5.22
CA THR A 74 -0.93 11.23 4.61
C THR A 74 -0.97 11.56 3.13
N GLY A 75 -1.33 10.57 2.31
CA GLY A 75 -1.44 10.74 0.87
C GLY A 75 -2.01 9.49 0.18
N PRO A 76 -2.27 9.57 -1.14
CA PRO A 76 -2.52 8.37 -1.94
C PRO A 76 -1.27 7.46 -1.96
N PRO A 77 -1.40 6.15 -2.22
CA PRO A 77 -0.27 5.23 -2.22
C PRO A 77 0.83 5.62 -3.20
N LEU A 78 0.47 6.20 -4.36
CA LEU A 78 1.46 6.66 -5.34
C LEU A 78 2.45 7.65 -4.73
N ASP A 79 2.01 8.51 -3.82
CA ASP A 79 2.87 9.52 -3.21
C ASP A 79 3.89 8.91 -2.25
N LEU A 80 3.76 7.64 -1.86
CA LEU A 80 4.80 6.94 -1.10
C LEU A 80 6.12 6.82 -1.88
N VAL A 81 6.10 6.86 -3.21
CA VAL A 81 7.33 6.84 -4.03
C VAL A 81 8.03 8.20 -4.09
N SER A 82 7.38 9.26 -3.60
CA SER A 82 7.96 10.60 -3.54
C SER A 82 9.10 10.68 -2.51
N LYS A 83 9.87 11.77 -2.57
CA LYS A 83 10.90 12.05 -1.57
C LYS A 83 10.28 12.19 -0.17
N GLU A 84 9.16 12.89 -0.07
CA GLU A 84 8.44 13.13 1.18
C GLU A 84 7.86 11.82 1.74
N GLY A 85 7.28 10.98 0.88
CA GLY A 85 6.73 9.67 1.24
C GLY A 85 7.79 8.70 1.76
N ILE A 86 8.90 8.54 1.03
CA ILE A 86 10.03 7.71 1.47
C ILE A 86 10.61 8.23 2.79
N GLY A 87 10.84 9.54 2.91
CA GLY A 87 11.31 10.14 4.15
C GLY A 87 10.30 10.03 5.31
N ALA A 88 9.00 9.82 5.01
CA ALA A 88 8.02 9.56 6.04
C ALA A 88 8.11 8.13 6.58
N LEU A 89 8.30 7.15 5.69
CA LEU A 89 8.52 5.74 6.05
C LEU A 89 9.77 5.59 6.91
N GLU A 90 10.89 6.18 6.50
CA GLU A 90 12.16 6.12 7.23
C GLU A 90 12.04 6.70 8.65
N ARG A 91 11.36 7.85 8.81
CA ARG A 91 11.10 8.45 10.13
C ARG A 91 10.15 7.64 11.00
N ALA A 92 9.30 6.82 10.41
CA ALA A 92 8.44 5.87 11.12
C ALA A 92 9.18 4.56 11.48
N GLY A 93 10.47 4.42 11.15
CA GLY A 93 11.23 3.19 11.34
C GLY A 93 10.85 2.08 10.36
N LEU A 94 10.18 2.41 9.26
CA LEU A 94 9.81 1.49 8.20
C LEU A 94 10.85 1.54 7.08
N GLU A 95 11.23 0.37 6.56
CA GLU A 95 12.13 0.29 5.42
C GLU A 95 11.35 0.50 4.11
N PRO A 96 11.70 1.50 3.28
CA PRO A 96 11.05 1.69 1.99
C PRO A 96 11.26 0.49 1.07
N PRO A 97 10.21 -0.02 0.40
CA PRO A 97 10.36 -1.11 -0.55
C PRO A 97 11.38 -0.78 -1.65
N PRO A 98 12.31 -1.69 -2.03
CA PRO A 98 13.32 -1.42 -3.06
C PRO A 98 12.73 -0.95 -4.39
N LEU A 99 11.54 -1.45 -4.74
CA LEU A 99 10.83 -1.07 -5.95
C LEU A 99 10.37 0.40 -5.93
N PHE A 100 10.04 0.96 -4.75
CA PHE A 100 9.69 2.37 -4.62
C PHE A 100 10.92 3.26 -4.85
N LEU A 101 12.06 2.87 -4.29
CA LEU A 101 13.32 3.58 -4.48
C LEU A 101 13.73 3.58 -5.96
N LEU A 102 13.64 2.43 -6.63
CA LEU A 102 13.94 2.30 -8.05
C LEU A 102 12.98 3.14 -8.91
N ALA A 103 11.68 3.06 -8.65
CA ALA A 103 10.70 3.83 -9.40
C ALA A 103 10.91 5.34 -9.23
N ARG A 104 11.26 5.80 -8.02
CA ARG A 104 11.62 7.20 -7.76
C ARG A 104 12.84 7.62 -8.57
N GLU A 105 13.88 6.79 -8.60
CA GLU A 105 15.11 7.08 -9.35
C GLU A 105 14.81 7.24 -10.85
N VAL A 106 14.10 6.27 -11.43
CA VAL A 106 13.67 6.32 -12.84
C VAL A 106 12.77 7.55 -13.10
N ALA A 107 11.87 7.89 -12.17
CA ALA A 107 11.03 9.08 -12.30
C ALA A 107 11.82 10.38 -12.25
N ALA A 108 12.87 10.46 -11.42
CA ALA A 108 13.75 11.62 -11.34
C ALA A 108 14.56 11.83 -12.62
N GLU A 109 15.00 10.74 -13.27
CA GLU A 109 15.72 10.79 -14.55
C GLU A 109 14.81 11.17 -15.73
N THR A 110 13.57 10.66 -15.73
CA THR A 110 12.67 10.75 -16.89
C THR A 110 11.67 11.89 -16.80
N GLY A 111 11.48 12.47 -15.61
CA GLY A 111 10.44 13.46 -15.33
C GLY A 111 9.01 12.90 -15.41
N ARG A 112 8.83 11.57 -15.48
CA ARG A 112 7.53 10.90 -15.54
C ARG A 112 7.32 10.08 -14.27
N LEU A 113 6.08 10.04 -13.78
CA LEU A 113 5.70 9.20 -12.66
C LEU A 113 5.06 7.89 -13.15
N PRO A 114 5.15 6.80 -12.37
CA PRO A 114 4.39 5.59 -12.65
C PRO A 114 2.88 5.86 -12.50
N ALA A 115 2.06 5.02 -13.15
CA ALA A 115 0.60 5.16 -13.11
C ALA A 115 0.01 4.94 -11.71
N SER A 116 0.64 4.08 -10.91
CA SER A 116 0.29 3.83 -9.51
C SER A 116 1.50 3.29 -8.74
N ALA A 117 1.37 3.15 -7.41
CA ALA A 117 2.37 2.47 -6.59
C ALA A 117 2.18 0.94 -6.51
N ARG A 118 1.23 0.36 -7.27
CA ARG A 118 1.07 -1.10 -7.31
C ARG A 118 2.30 -1.77 -7.90
N THR A 119 2.58 -2.97 -7.43
CA THR A 119 3.78 -3.72 -7.80
C THR A 119 3.87 -3.91 -9.32
N ALA A 120 2.77 -4.28 -9.97
CA ALA A 120 2.72 -4.49 -11.42
C ALA A 120 3.03 -3.21 -12.23
N ASP A 121 2.49 -2.06 -11.80
CA ASP A 121 2.67 -0.78 -12.49
C ASP A 121 4.10 -0.25 -12.31
N LEU A 122 4.66 -0.38 -11.11
CA LEU A 122 6.04 0.01 -10.82
C LEU A 122 7.05 -0.87 -11.58
N LEU A 123 6.83 -2.18 -11.64
CA LEU A 123 7.67 -3.10 -12.43
C LEU A 123 7.58 -2.78 -13.92
N GLY A 124 6.37 -2.58 -14.44
CA GLY A 124 6.14 -2.20 -15.84
C GLY A 124 6.86 -0.89 -16.18
N PHE A 125 6.70 0.13 -15.35
CA PHE A 125 7.37 1.42 -15.49
C PHE A 125 8.90 1.28 -15.51
N CYS A 126 9.49 0.57 -14.54
CA CYS A 126 10.95 0.38 -14.48
C CYS A 126 11.47 -0.40 -15.70
N HIS A 127 10.72 -1.41 -16.17
CA HIS A 127 11.10 -2.23 -17.32
C HIS A 127 11.05 -1.46 -18.64
N GLU A 128 10.01 -0.65 -18.85
CA GLU A 128 9.86 0.18 -20.05
C GLU A 128 11.06 1.14 -20.21
N HIS A 129 11.47 1.78 -19.12
CA HIS A 129 12.55 2.77 -19.14
C HIS A 129 13.96 2.16 -19.18
N ARG A 130 14.14 0.90 -18.75
CA ARG A 130 15.39 0.16 -19.00
C ARG A 130 15.63 -0.18 -20.47
N ARG A 131 14.58 -0.24 -21.31
CA ARG A 131 14.71 -0.58 -22.74
C ARG A 131 15.02 0.62 -23.63
N THR A 132 14.71 1.83 -23.17
CA THR A 132 14.92 3.07 -23.92
C THR A 132 16.24 3.77 -23.58
N GLY A 133 16.91 3.38 -22.49
CA GLY A 133 18.21 3.89 -22.06
C GLY A 133 19.44 3.11 -22.59
N GLY A 134 19.33 2.45 -23.76
CA GLY A 134 20.40 1.68 -24.41
C GLY A 134 20.88 2.29 -25.72
#